data_AF-A0A815PIT1-F1
#
_entry.id   AF-A0A815PIT1-F1
#
_cell.length_a   1.000
_cell.length_b   1.000
_cell.length_c   1.000
_cell.angle_alpha   90.00
_cell.angle_beta   90.00
_cell.angle_gamma   90.00
#
_symmetry.space_group_name_H-M   'P 1'
#
loop_
_entity.id
_entity.type
_entity.pdbx_description
1 polymer ?
#
loop_
_entity_poly.entity_id
_entity_poly.type
_entity_poly.pdbx_seq_one_letter_code
_entity_poly.pdbx_strand_id
1 'polypeptide(L)' 'MELDGGKHVMLSYNHKSKNVVEVVYNTMKAEHIPVWFDERDMDTNMYDSMAEAVNDAAIVCCFMSPE' A
#
# COMPACT_ATOMS: atom_id res chain seq x y z
N MET A 1 -17.94 2.83 13.73
CA MET A 1 -16.67 3.34 14.26
C MET A 1 -15.89 3.81 13.04
N GLU A 2 -15.99 5.09 12.71
CA GLU A 2 -15.19 5.64 11.62
C GLU A 2 -13.84 6.03 12.21
N LEU A 3 -12.77 5.49 11.63
CA LEU A 3 -11.41 5.82 12.02
C LEU A 3 -11.12 7.21 11.49
N ASP A 4 -11.29 8.21 12.34
CA ASP A 4 -10.95 9.59 12.02
C ASP A 4 -9.41 9.68 11.92
N GLY A 5 -8.90 9.62 10.69
CA GLY A 5 -7.47 9.84 10.41
C GLY A 5 -6.87 9.07 9.24
N GLY A 6 -7.49 7.98 8.74
CA GLY A 6 -6.90 7.25 7.61
C GLY A 6 -7.87 6.35 6.87
N LYS A 7 -7.73 6.30 5.54
CA LYS A 7 -8.71 5.68 4.62
C LYS A 7 -8.32 4.27 4.19
N HIS A 8 -7.04 3.90 4.32
CA HIS A 8 -6.50 2.63 3.81
C HIS A 8 -5.25 2.16 4.57
N VAL A 9 -4.87 0.91 4.32
CA VAL A 9 -3.54 0.37 4.67
C VAL A 9 -2.59 0.62 3.50
N MET A 10 -1.47 1.28 3.72
CA MET A 10 -0.41 1.42 2.71
C MET A 10 0.59 0.28 2.84
N LEU A 11 0.80 -0.48 1.77
CA LEU A 11 1.80 -1.56 1.73
C LEU A 11 3.14 -0.97 1.30
N SER A 12 4.10 -0.93 2.23
CA SER A 12 5.47 -0.44 1.99
C SER A 12 6.41 -1.63 1.81
N TYR A 13 7.05 -1.73 0.64
CA TYR A 13 7.81 -2.92 0.25
C TYR A 13 8.97 -2.59 -0.68
N ASN A 14 9.96 -3.50 -0.73
CA ASN A 14 10.98 -3.49 -1.77
C ASN A 14 10.37 -3.99 -3.09
N HIS A 15 10.60 -3.28 -4.20
CA HIS A 15 10.09 -3.64 -5.52
C HIS A 15 10.40 -5.11 -5.93
N LYS A 16 11.52 -5.68 -5.49
CA LYS A 16 11.84 -7.10 -5.75
C LYS A 16 10.82 -8.08 -5.16
N SER A 17 10.13 -7.69 -4.08
CA SER A 17 9.12 -8.50 -3.40
C SER A 17 7.69 -8.21 -3.87
N LYS A 18 7.54 -7.45 -4.97
CA LYS A 18 6.23 -7.03 -5.50
C LYS A 18 5.25 -8.19 -5.64
N ASN A 19 5.70 -9.31 -6.23
CA ASN A 19 4.89 -10.51 -6.43
C ASN A 19 4.29 -11.07 -5.13
N VAL A 20 5.04 -11.08 -4.04
CA VAL A 20 4.56 -11.55 -2.73
C VAL A 20 3.57 -10.56 -2.14
N VAL A 21 3.85 -9.27 -2.25
CA VAL A 21 3.00 -8.21 -1.72
C VAL A 21 1.68 -8.09 -2.50
N GLU A 22 1.68 -8.39 -3.81
CA GLU A 22 0.46 -8.49 -4.62
C GLU A 22 -0.50 -9.56 -4.10
N VAL A 23 0.02 -10.68 -3.58
CA VAL A 23 -0.83 -11.71 -2.96
C VAL A 23 -1.51 -11.16 -1.70
N VAL A 24 -0.78 -10.43 -0.86
CA VAL A 24 -1.32 -9.79 0.34
C VAL A 24 -2.35 -8.74 -0.02
N TYR A 25 -2.03 -7.86 -0.98
CA TYR A 25 -2.96 -6.86 -1.50
C TYR A 25 -4.28 -7.48 -1.96
N ASN A 26 -4.22 -8.51 -2.82
CA ASN A 26 -5.41 -9.18 -3.34
C ASN A 26 -6.23 -9.84 -2.22
N THR A 27 -5.56 -10.40 -1.21
CA THR A 27 -6.21 -10.99 -0.03
C THR A 27 -6.93 -9.92 0.79
N MET A 28 -6.27 -8.80 1.10
CA MET A 28 -6.88 -7.69 1.85
C MET A 28 -8.07 -7.07 1.10
N LYS A 29 -7.94 -6.91 -0.22
CA LYS A 29 -9.02 -6.42 -1.08
C LYS A 29 -10.22 -7.36 -1.12
N ALA A 30 -9.99 -8.68 -1.15
CA ALA A 30 -11.06 -9.68 -1.09
C ALA A 30 -11.82 -9.63 0.25
N GLU A 31 -11.14 -9.27 1.33
CA GLU A 31 -11.73 -9.04 2.67
C GLU A 31 -12.35 -7.63 2.82
N HIS A 32 -12.50 -6.88 1.72
CA HIS A 32 -13.02 -5.51 1.70
C HIS A 32 -12.22 -4.51 2.56
N ILE A 33 -10.94 -4.80 2.82
CA ILE A 33 -10.05 -3.87 3.51
C ILE A 33 -9.51 -2.86 2.48
N PRO A 34 -9.75 -1.55 2.66
CA PRO A 34 -9.16 -0.54 1.79
C PRO A 34 -7.63 -0.60 1.91
N VAL A 35 -6.96 -0.82 0.79
CA VAL A 35 -5.52 -1.01 0.75
C VAL A 35 -4.96 -0.24 -0.44
N TRP A 36 -3.85 0.45 -0.20
CA TRP A 36 -3.07 1.12 -1.23
C TRP A 36 -1.76 0.37 -1.44
N PHE A 37 -1.43 0.15 -2.70
CA PHE A 37 -0.25 -0.54 -3.18
C PHE A 37 0.10 0.04 -4.55
N ASP A 38 1.39 0.16 -4.86
CA ASP A 38 1.89 0.57 -6.17
C ASP A 38 1.50 -0.47 -7.25
N GLU A 39 0.29 -0.29 -7.82
CA GLU A 39 -0.21 -1.06 -8.95
C GLU A 39 0.16 -0.39 -10.29
N ARG A 40 1.36 -0.71 -10.79
CA ARG A 40 1.82 -0.57 -12.20
C ARG A 40 1.87 0.86 -12.74
N ASP A 41 3.05 1.24 -13.22
CA ASP A 41 3.32 2.46 -14.00
C ASP A 41 2.68 3.72 -13.42
N MET A 42 3.18 4.15 -12.27
CA MET A 42 2.98 5.53 -11.80
C MET A 42 3.67 6.48 -12.77
N ASP A 43 2.95 6.83 -13.84
CA ASP A 43 3.43 7.71 -14.89
C ASP A 43 3.62 9.12 -14.34
N THR A 44 4.84 9.63 -14.48
CA THR A 44 5.32 11.00 -14.19
C THR A 44 5.28 11.56 -12.76
N ASN A 45 4.50 11.05 -11.79
CA ASN A 45 4.47 11.62 -10.43
C ASN A 45 4.41 10.62 -9.26
N MET A 46 5.38 9.70 -9.22
CA MET A 46 5.49 8.64 -8.21
C MET A 46 5.63 9.17 -6.77
N TYR A 47 6.42 10.24 -6.57
CA TYR A 47 6.72 10.71 -5.21
C TYR A 47 5.52 11.38 -4.53
N ASP A 48 4.75 12.19 -5.26
CA ASP A 48 3.57 12.83 -4.69
C ASP A 48 2.48 11.79 -4.41
N SER A 49 2.26 10.84 -5.33
CA SER A 49 1.31 9.73 -5.14
C SER A 49 1.65 8.88 -3.91
N MET A 50 2.95 8.63 -3.67
CA MET A 50 3.41 7.91 -2.49
C MET A 50 3.26 8.75 -1.22
N ALA A 51 3.55 10.06 -1.27
CA ALA A 51 3.38 10.95 -0.14
C ALA A 51 1.90 11.05 0.29
N GLU A 52 0.99 11.18 -0.68
CA GLU A 52 -0.45 11.14 -0.44
C GLU A 52 -0.89 9.79 0.14
N ALA A 53 -0.39 8.68 -0.40
CA ALA A 53 -0.70 7.35 0.09
C ALA A 53 -0.26 7.13 1.54
N VAL A 54 0.87 7.70 1.96
CA VAL A 54 1.34 7.66 3.36
C VAL A 54 0.52 8.61 4.24
N ASN A 55 0.26 9.83 3.77
CA ASN A 55 -0.47 10.84 4.53
C ASN A 55 -1.90 10.39 4.87
N ASP A 56 -2.58 9.75 3.93
CA ASP A 56 -3.97 9.29 4.09
C ASP A 56 -4.06 7.86 4.66
N ALA A 57 -2.93 7.20 4.96
CA ALA A 57 -2.93 5.85 5.50
C ALA A 57 -3.34 5.83 6.97
N ALA A 58 -4.26 4.91 7.31
CA ALA A 58 -4.50 4.55 8.71
C ALA A 58 -3.36 3.70 9.28
N ILE A 59 -2.76 2.88 8.42
CA ILE A 59 -1.67 1.96 8.76
C ILE A 59 -0.66 1.94 7.62
N VAL A 60 0.62 2.03 7.96
CA VAL A 60 1.72 1.69 7.04
C VAL A 60 2.25 0.31 7.40
N CYS A 61 2.09 -0.65 6.50
CA CYS A 61 2.53 -2.03 6.69
C CYS A 61 3.87 -2.24 5.98
N CYS A 62 4.95 -2.36 6.75
CA CYS A 62 6.31 -2.53 6.23
C CYS A 62 6.65 -4.01 6.01
N PHE A 63 6.91 -4.39 4.77
CA PHE A 63 7.41 -5.70 4.39
C PHE A 63 8.94 -5.68 4.37
N MET A 64 9.57 -6.34 5.33
CA MET A 64 11.03 -6.47 5.41
C MET A 64 11.45 -7.84 4.86
N SER A 65 11.94 -7.84 3.62
CA SER A 65 12.57 -9.00 2.98
C SER A 65 14.10 -8.98 3.18
N PRO A 66 14.76 -10.14 3.18
CA PRO A 66 16.23 -10.21 3.18
C PRO A 66 16.90 -9.61 1.93
N GLU A 67 16.14 -9.31 0.86
CA GLU A 67 16.64 -8.84 -0.45
C GLU A 67 15.90 -7.63 -1.00
#